data_AF-A0A0M8T9A0-F1
#
_entry.id   AF-A0A0M8T9A0-F1
#
_cell.length_a   1.000
_cell.length_b   1.000
_cell.length_c   1.000
_cell.angle_alpha   90.00
_cell.angle_beta   90.00
_cell.angle_gamma   90.00
#
_symmetry.space_group_name_H-M   'P 1'
#
loop_
_entity.id
_entity.type
_entity.pdbx_description
1 polymer ?
#
loop_
_entity_poly.entity_id
_entity_poly.type
_entity_poly.pdbx_seq_one_letter_code
_entity_poly.pdbx_strand_id
1 'polypeptide(L)'
;MAASGTALAGLAAFGLFTVGCSTGGTGTRDEGPAGSQPVAQITPRTGPTGTDAPVRRVDAVKLLKNDPKVGERVREGLKPCAGRTYPIDTSYGSMTGGRTADVVVNVMSCADSVSVGTYVYRADDKGAYENVFAVEVPAVYGTIDRGDLVVTTQVYGSKDPLAYPSGSEVVTYRWANDRFTEHDRVHNEFSRAVEGTDGDLPVQSEQVEPAPRESPAEPDGN
;
A
#
# COMPACT_ATOMS: atom_id res chain seq x y z
N MET A 1 3.51 -80.98 -12.61
CA MET A 1 2.31 -80.23 -12.17
C MET A 1 2.14 -79.07 -13.14
N ALA A 2 1.41 -79.28 -14.24
CA ALA A 2 0.09 -78.69 -14.54
C ALA A 2 0.17 -77.14 -14.61
N ALA A 3 0.36 -76.54 -15.80
CA ALA A 3 -0.66 -76.16 -16.82
C ALA A 3 -1.46 -74.91 -16.36
N SER A 4 -1.63 -73.79 -17.07
CA SER A 4 -1.66 -73.40 -18.49
C SER A 4 -1.49 -71.85 -18.50
N GLY A 5 -0.99 -71.09 -19.48
CA GLY A 5 -1.04 -71.20 -20.93
C GLY A 5 -2.23 -70.39 -21.50
N THR A 6 -2.02 -69.12 -21.89
CA THR A 6 -2.56 -68.50 -23.15
C THR A 6 -1.93 -67.12 -23.40
N ALA A 7 -1.55 -66.91 -24.65
CA ALA A 7 -0.75 -65.83 -25.20
C ALA A 7 -1.58 -64.81 -26.01
N LEU A 8 -0.84 -63.89 -26.67
CA LEU A 8 -1.17 -62.93 -27.75
C LEU A 8 -1.47 -61.50 -27.28
N ALA A 9 -0.52 -60.56 -27.47
CA ALA A 9 -0.26 -59.81 -28.72
C ALA A 9 -1.36 -58.77 -28.96
N GLY A 10 -1.12 -57.47 -29.11
CA GLY A 10 0.05 -56.67 -29.41
C GLY A 10 -0.49 -55.43 -30.14
N LEU A 11 0.08 -54.24 -29.94
CA LEU A 11 0.06 -53.13 -30.92
C LEU A 11 0.86 -51.96 -30.37
N ALA A 12 1.91 -51.62 -31.12
CA ALA A 12 2.64 -50.37 -30.98
C ALA A 12 1.81 -49.21 -31.55
N ALA A 13 1.78 -48.08 -30.85
CA ALA A 13 1.46 -46.79 -31.44
C ALA A 13 2.25 -45.69 -30.71
N PHE A 14 3.14 -45.04 -31.47
CA PHE A 14 3.83 -43.81 -31.09
C PHE A 14 2.81 -42.68 -30.93
N GLY A 15 2.89 -41.94 -29.83
CA GLY A 15 2.09 -40.73 -29.62
C GLY A 15 2.87 -39.74 -28.75
N LEU A 16 3.56 -38.81 -29.40
CA LEU A 16 4.20 -37.66 -28.77
C LEU A 16 3.09 -36.75 -28.22
N PHE A 17 2.96 -36.60 -26.90
CA PHE A 17 2.09 -35.56 -26.32
C PHE A 17 2.93 -34.60 -25.47
N THR A 18 3.00 -33.39 -25.99
CA THR A 18 3.58 -32.19 -25.41
C THR A 18 2.91 -31.86 -24.08
N VAL A 19 3.70 -31.69 -23.02
CA VAL A 19 3.24 -31.09 -21.76
C VAL A 19 3.03 -29.59 -22.01
N GLY A 20 1.79 -29.20 -22.28
CA GLY A 20 1.38 -27.80 -22.29
C GLY A 20 0.87 -27.42 -20.91
N CYS A 21 1.48 -26.41 -20.28
CA CYS A 21 0.96 -25.76 -19.09
C CYS A 21 -0.40 -25.13 -19.43
N SER A 22 -1.52 -25.67 -18.92
CA SER A 22 -2.78 -24.94 -18.95
C SER A 22 -2.76 -23.90 -17.84
N THR A 23 -2.53 -22.64 -18.21
CA THR A 23 -2.87 -21.50 -17.37
C THR A 23 -4.38 -21.54 -17.10
N GLY A 24 -4.77 -21.66 -15.83
CA GLY A 24 -6.16 -21.71 -15.41
C GLY A 24 -6.94 -20.51 -15.93
N GLY A 25 -8.07 -20.80 -16.57
CA GLY A 25 -8.94 -19.81 -17.19
C GLY A 25 -9.49 -18.80 -16.18
N THR A 26 -9.49 -17.54 -16.57
CA THR A 26 -10.35 -16.53 -15.96
C THR A 26 -11.79 -16.91 -16.26
N GLY A 27 -12.49 -17.49 -15.27
CA GLY A 27 -13.93 -17.73 -15.38
C GLY A 27 -14.64 -16.41 -15.62
N THR A 28 -15.07 -16.18 -16.85
CA THR A 28 -15.97 -15.08 -17.18
C THR A 28 -17.33 -15.44 -16.60
N ARG A 29 -17.74 -14.70 -15.56
CA ARG A 29 -19.08 -14.78 -15.00
C ARG A 29 -20.07 -14.40 -16.10
N ASP A 30 -21.06 -15.24 -16.32
CA ASP A 30 -22.14 -14.97 -17.26
C ASP A 30 -23.11 -13.98 -16.60
N GLU A 31 -23.00 -12.71 -16.96
CA GLU A 31 -23.81 -11.62 -16.37
C GLU A 31 -25.20 -11.48 -17.01
N GLY A 32 -25.60 -12.41 -17.90
CA GLY A 32 -26.91 -12.38 -18.57
C GLY A 32 -27.05 -11.21 -19.56
N PRO A 33 -28.10 -11.22 -20.41
CA PRO A 33 -28.26 -10.22 -21.46
C PRO A 33 -28.50 -8.83 -20.86
N ALA A 34 -27.70 -7.86 -21.30
CA ALA A 34 -27.80 -6.47 -20.86
C ALA A 34 -29.21 -5.90 -21.14
N GLY A 35 -29.87 -5.39 -20.10
CA GLY A 35 -31.17 -4.73 -20.22
C GLY A 35 -31.07 -3.50 -21.13
N SER A 36 -31.95 -3.39 -22.11
CA SER A 36 -32.01 -2.31 -23.10
C SER A 36 -32.64 -1.03 -22.54
N GLN A 37 -32.15 -0.55 -21.40
CA GLN A 37 -32.54 0.77 -20.93
C GLN A 37 -31.85 1.85 -21.78
N PRO A 38 -32.56 2.93 -22.15
CA PRO A 38 -31.96 4.04 -22.88
C PRO A 38 -30.79 4.58 -22.08
N VAL A 39 -29.60 4.61 -22.71
CA VAL A 39 -28.39 5.18 -22.11
C VAL A 39 -28.69 6.63 -21.78
N ALA A 40 -28.71 6.97 -20.48
CA ALA A 40 -28.75 8.36 -20.07
C ALA A 40 -27.56 9.07 -20.73
N GLN A 41 -27.84 10.08 -21.57
CA GLN A 41 -26.80 10.93 -22.14
C GLN A 41 -26.14 11.69 -20.98
N ILE A 42 -25.06 11.14 -20.46
CA ILE A 42 -24.15 11.85 -19.56
C ILE A 42 -23.42 12.85 -20.44
N THR A 43 -23.88 14.11 -20.44
CA THR A 43 -23.09 15.20 -20.99
C THR A 43 -21.73 15.18 -20.29
N PRO A 44 -20.61 15.07 -21.02
CA PRO A 44 -19.29 15.12 -20.40
C PRO A 44 -19.16 16.46 -19.67
N ARG A 45 -19.26 16.45 -18.35
CA ARG A 45 -18.85 17.59 -17.56
C ARG A 45 -17.33 17.61 -17.65
N THR A 46 -16.76 18.69 -18.13
CA THR A 46 -15.34 19.00 -17.93
C THR A 46 -15.08 18.95 -16.43
N GLY A 47 -14.56 17.81 -15.96
CA GLY A 47 -13.88 17.75 -14.66
C GLY A 47 -12.69 18.70 -14.70
N PRO A 48 -12.13 19.10 -13.54
CA PRO A 48 -10.93 19.92 -13.52
C PRO A 48 -9.87 19.22 -14.38
N THR A 49 -9.54 19.83 -15.51
CA THR A 49 -8.37 19.46 -16.28
C THR A 49 -7.19 19.69 -15.36
N GLY A 50 -6.46 18.64 -15.00
CA GLY A 50 -5.22 18.75 -14.21
C GLY A 50 -4.19 19.53 -15.01
N THR A 51 -4.31 20.85 -15.02
CA THR A 51 -3.40 21.83 -15.62
C THR A 51 -2.55 22.48 -14.54
N ASP A 52 -2.34 21.82 -13.41
CA ASP A 52 -1.37 22.29 -12.43
C ASP A 52 0.01 22.28 -13.08
N ALA A 53 0.68 23.43 -12.99
CA ALA A 53 2.05 23.56 -13.46
C ALA A 53 2.92 22.47 -12.81
N PRO A 54 3.90 21.91 -13.54
CA PRO A 54 4.76 20.88 -12.99
C PRO A 54 5.42 21.37 -11.70
N VAL A 55 5.20 20.63 -10.61
CA VAL A 55 5.75 20.97 -9.30
C VAL A 55 7.27 20.98 -9.38
N ARG A 56 7.87 22.12 -9.03
CA ARG A 56 9.32 22.28 -8.96
C ARG A 56 9.88 21.36 -7.88
N ARG A 57 10.53 20.26 -8.30
CA ARG A 57 11.19 19.34 -7.39
C ARG A 57 12.36 20.03 -6.69
N VAL A 58 12.49 19.77 -5.39
CA VAL A 58 13.60 20.25 -4.57
C VAL A 58 14.67 19.17 -4.40
N ASP A 59 15.90 19.61 -4.13
CA ASP A 59 16.93 18.72 -3.61
C ASP A 59 16.73 18.58 -2.08
N ALA A 60 15.89 17.62 -1.70
CA ALA A 60 15.52 17.39 -0.30
C ALA A 60 16.72 17.02 0.58
N VAL A 61 17.70 16.28 0.04
CA VAL A 61 18.94 15.96 0.78
C VAL A 61 19.71 17.24 1.08
N LYS A 62 19.85 18.14 0.10
CA LYS A 62 20.53 19.42 0.30
C LYS A 62 19.77 20.34 1.26
N LEU A 63 18.44 20.33 1.24
CA LEU A 63 17.64 21.07 2.23
C LEU A 63 17.97 20.59 3.64
N LEU A 64 17.80 19.29 3.91
CA LEU A 64 18.06 18.70 5.22
C LEU A 64 19.51 18.92 5.70
N LYS A 65 20.49 18.73 4.81
CA LYS A 65 21.92 18.90 5.16
C LYS A 65 22.30 20.34 5.50
N ASN A 66 21.58 21.33 5.00
CA ASN A 66 21.86 22.75 5.26
C ASN A 66 20.95 23.36 6.33
N ASP A 67 19.91 22.64 6.75
CA ASP A 67 18.92 23.14 7.70
C ASP A 67 19.40 22.93 9.14
N PRO A 68 19.67 23.99 9.93
CA PRO A 68 20.14 23.85 11.31
C PRO A 68 19.09 23.25 12.27
N LYS A 69 17.81 23.18 11.88
CA LYS A 69 16.75 22.55 12.69
C LYS A 69 16.78 21.02 12.62
N VAL A 70 17.54 20.45 11.68
CA VAL A 70 17.75 19.00 11.58
C VAL A 70 18.78 18.57 12.63
N GLY A 71 18.37 17.65 13.51
CA GLY A 71 19.22 17.08 14.54
C GLY A 71 20.44 16.36 13.97
N GLU A 72 21.52 16.37 14.74
CA GLU A 72 22.81 15.79 14.34
C GLU A 72 22.68 14.31 13.95
N ARG A 73 21.95 13.52 14.74
CA ARG A 73 21.73 12.09 14.47
C ARG A 73 21.07 11.84 13.11
N VAL A 74 20.04 12.62 12.77
CA VAL A 74 19.37 12.48 11.47
C VAL A 74 20.30 12.94 10.35
N ARG A 75 21.01 14.05 10.54
CA ARG A 75 21.96 14.58 9.55
C ARG A 75 23.10 13.60 9.24
N GLU A 76 23.67 12.97 10.27
CA GLU A 76 24.71 11.95 10.14
C GLU A 76 24.18 10.65 9.52
N GLY A 77 22.95 10.27 9.87
CA GLY A 77 22.24 9.14 9.29
C GLY A 77 21.85 9.34 7.83
N LEU A 78 21.73 10.59 7.37
CA LEU A 78 21.37 10.96 6.00
C LEU A 78 22.54 10.74 5.04
N LYS A 79 22.74 9.46 4.70
CA LYS A 79 23.68 8.95 3.70
C LYS A 79 22.96 8.03 2.71
N PRO A 80 23.53 7.77 1.53
CA PRO A 80 22.96 6.80 0.61
C PRO A 80 22.93 5.40 1.24
N CYS A 81 21.80 4.69 1.12
CA CYS A 81 21.66 3.31 1.60
C CYS A 81 22.15 2.28 0.60
N ALA A 82 21.91 2.54 -0.69
CA ALA A 82 22.37 1.71 -1.80
C ALA A 82 22.75 2.60 -2.98
N GLY A 83 24.03 2.56 -3.38
CA GLY A 83 24.55 3.40 -4.45
C GLY A 83 24.40 4.89 -4.14
N ARG A 84 23.51 5.58 -4.87
CA ARG A 84 23.25 7.03 -4.74
C ARG A 84 21.88 7.35 -4.14
N THR A 85 21.11 6.35 -3.72
CA THR A 85 19.75 6.52 -3.21
C THR A 85 19.77 6.78 -1.72
N TYR A 86 19.17 7.89 -1.31
CA TYR A 86 18.97 8.25 0.09
C TYR A 86 17.63 7.69 0.61
N PRO A 87 17.52 7.37 1.92
CA PRO A 87 16.28 6.86 2.52
C PRO A 87 15.35 8.03 2.84
N ILE A 88 14.87 8.73 1.82
CA ILE A 88 13.96 9.85 2.01
C ILE A 88 12.76 9.74 1.08
N ASP A 89 11.60 10.11 1.61
CA ASP A 89 10.39 10.28 0.83
C ASP A 89 10.01 11.76 0.81
N THR A 90 9.51 12.23 -0.33
CA THR A 90 9.14 13.64 -0.52
C THR A 90 7.74 13.75 -1.09
N SER A 91 6.86 14.47 -0.39
CA SER A 91 5.52 14.80 -0.84
C SER A 91 5.38 16.31 -1.04
N TYR A 92 4.56 16.71 -2.00
CA TYR A 92 4.34 18.12 -2.34
C TYR A 92 2.85 18.43 -2.27
N GLY A 93 2.47 19.56 -1.68
CA GLY A 93 1.07 19.98 -1.57
C GLY A 93 0.92 21.38 -0.99
N SER A 94 -0.30 21.90 -0.95
CA SER A 94 -0.59 23.21 -0.36
C SER A 94 -1.13 23.03 1.05
N MET A 95 -0.38 23.46 2.06
CA MET A 95 -0.75 23.46 3.48
C MET A 95 -0.64 24.85 4.11
N THR A 96 0.30 25.68 3.62
CA THR A 96 0.60 27.00 4.19
C THR A 96 0.00 28.17 3.40
N GLY A 97 -0.77 27.88 2.34
CA GLY A 97 -1.39 28.91 1.47
C GLY A 97 -0.40 29.67 0.57
N GLY A 98 0.86 29.22 0.49
CA GLY A 98 1.87 29.82 -0.39
C GLY A 98 1.61 29.56 -1.88
N ARG A 99 2.28 30.35 -2.74
CA ARG A 99 2.21 30.21 -4.21
C ARG A 99 2.93 28.97 -4.75
N THR A 100 3.90 28.47 -4.00
CA THR A 100 4.64 27.24 -4.32
C THR A 100 4.15 26.15 -3.37
N ALA A 101 4.10 24.91 -3.86
CA ALA A 101 3.81 23.76 -3.02
C ALA A 101 4.79 23.69 -1.84
N ASP A 102 4.25 23.42 -0.66
CA ASP A 102 5.00 23.00 0.51
C ASP A 102 5.54 21.58 0.29
N VAL A 103 6.64 21.26 0.95
CA VAL A 103 7.35 19.99 0.81
C VAL A 103 7.39 19.29 2.16
N VAL A 104 6.80 18.10 2.23
CA VAL A 104 7.01 17.18 3.36
C VAL A 104 8.15 16.26 3.01
N VAL A 105 9.17 16.20 3.86
CA VAL A 105 10.31 15.29 3.73
C VAL A 105 10.30 14.33 4.93
N ASN A 106 10.17 13.04 4.66
CA ASN A 106 10.35 11.99 5.65
C ASN A 106 11.73 11.37 5.48
N VAL A 107 12.47 11.22 6.58
CA VAL A 107 13.79 10.59 6.59
C VAL A 107 13.66 9.24 7.26
N MET A 108 14.17 8.21 6.60
CA MET A 108 14.09 6.82 7.04
C MET A 108 15.46 6.26 7.38
N SER A 109 15.45 5.22 8.20
CA SER A 109 16.61 4.39 8.46
C SER A 109 16.96 3.57 7.21
N CYS A 110 18.26 3.44 6.91
CA CYS A 110 18.71 2.56 5.84
C CYS A 110 18.52 1.07 6.13
N ALA A 111 18.41 0.70 7.41
CA ALA A 111 18.43 -0.71 7.81
C ALA A 111 17.08 -1.39 7.60
N ASP A 112 16.00 -0.66 7.85
CA ASP A 112 14.63 -1.20 7.95
C ASP A 112 13.57 -0.27 7.34
N SER A 113 13.97 0.85 6.72
CA SER A 113 13.04 1.84 6.16
C SER A 113 12.07 2.44 7.19
N VAL A 114 12.38 2.33 8.49
CA VAL A 114 11.57 2.98 9.53
C VAL A 114 11.90 4.46 9.54
N SER A 115 10.88 5.30 9.45
CA SER A 115 11.06 6.75 9.49
C SER A 115 11.54 7.22 10.86
N VAL A 116 12.50 8.15 10.85
CA VAL A 116 13.17 8.71 12.03
C VAL A 116 12.97 10.22 12.15
N GLY A 117 12.35 10.85 11.15
CA GLY A 117 12.03 12.26 11.20
C GLY A 117 11.14 12.72 10.05
N THR A 118 10.33 13.73 10.33
CA THR A 118 9.44 14.40 9.38
C THR A 118 9.67 15.89 9.44
N TYR A 119 9.80 16.52 8.27
CA TYR A 119 10.05 17.96 8.13
C TYR A 119 9.08 18.56 7.12
N VAL A 120 8.65 19.80 7.35
CA VAL A 120 7.88 20.57 6.37
C VAL A 120 8.65 21.82 5.98
N TYR A 121 8.82 22.00 4.68
CA TYR A 121 9.43 23.18 4.08
C TYR A 121 8.40 23.96 3.29
N ARG A 122 8.29 25.27 3.54
CA ARG A 122 7.51 26.19 2.70
C ARG A 122 8.45 27.09 1.91
N ALA A 123 8.05 27.49 0.71
CA ALA A 123 8.81 28.47 -0.05
C ALA A 123 8.43 29.90 0.38
N ASP A 124 9.43 30.76 0.54
CA ASP A 124 9.24 32.20 0.67
C ASP A 124 8.87 32.84 -0.69
N ASP A 125 8.64 34.14 -0.70
CA ASP A 125 8.31 34.90 -1.92
C ASP A 125 9.42 34.91 -2.98
N LYS A 126 10.66 34.58 -2.59
CA LYS A 126 11.82 34.47 -3.48
C LYS A 126 12.03 33.02 -3.96
N GLY A 127 11.20 32.08 -3.50
CA GLY A 127 11.26 30.66 -3.84
C GLY A 127 12.28 29.85 -3.05
N ALA A 128 12.90 30.44 -2.01
CA ALA A 128 13.78 29.75 -1.08
C ALA A 128 12.93 28.99 -0.04
N TYR A 129 13.31 27.76 0.26
CA TYR A 129 12.57 26.92 1.19
C TYR A 129 13.08 27.11 2.61
N GLU A 130 12.16 27.30 3.55
CA GLU A 130 12.41 27.37 4.98
C GLU A 130 11.68 26.25 5.72
N ASN A 131 12.29 25.71 6.77
CA ASN A 131 11.66 24.70 7.62
C ASN A 131 10.68 25.36 8.59
N VAL A 132 9.43 24.90 8.56
CA VAL A 132 8.34 25.40 9.42
C VAL A 132 7.74 24.33 10.33
N PHE A 133 8.22 23.09 10.24
CA PHE A 133 7.84 21.98 11.10
C PHE A 133 8.95 20.94 11.11
N ALA A 134 9.27 20.41 12.29
CA ALA A 134 10.22 19.32 12.45
C ALA A 134 9.79 18.43 13.63
N VAL A 135 9.84 17.13 13.43
CA VAL A 135 9.69 16.13 14.49
C VAL A 135 10.67 14.99 14.22
N GLU A 136 11.47 14.64 15.22
CA GLU A 136 12.51 13.61 15.14
C GLU A 136 12.30 12.59 16.24
N VAL A 137 11.33 11.70 16.02
CA VAL A 137 11.06 10.57 16.91
C VAL A 137 10.99 9.29 16.07
N PRO A 138 11.31 8.12 16.65
CA PRO A 138 11.22 6.86 15.92
C PRO A 138 9.81 6.59 15.38
N ALA A 139 9.75 5.98 14.20
CA ALA A 139 8.52 5.56 13.53
C ALA A 139 7.48 6.68 13.31
N VAL A 140 7.96 7.91 13.12
CA VAL A 140 7.13 9.07 12.75
C VAL A 140 7.04 9.22 11.23
N TYR A 141 5.86 9.49 10.69
CA TYR A 141 5.68 9.70 9.26
C TYR A 141 4.65 10.80 8.98
N GLY A 142 5.03 11.77 8.16
CA GLY A 142 4.18 12.90 7.76
C GLY A 142 3.55 12.68 6.40
N THR A 143 2.27 13.04 6.30
CA THR A 143 1.50 13.04 5.05
C THR A 143 0.71 14.34 4.91
N ILE A 144 0.31 14.64 3.68
CA ILE A 144 -0.55 15.77 3.37
C ILE A 144 -1.96 15.22 3.16
N ASP A 145 -2.93 15.66 3.95
CA ASP A 145 -4.34 15.31 3.78
C ASP A 145 -5.20 16.56 3.75
N ARG A 146 -5.85 16.83 2.61
CA ARG A 146 -6.77 17.98 2.40
C ARG A 146 -6.23 19.34 2.89
N GLY A 147 -4.92 19.56 2.77
CA GLY A 147 -4.25 20.80 3.16
C GLY A 147 -3.79 20.86 4.62
N ASP A 148 -4.00 19.80 5.39
CA ASP A 148 -3.42 19.62 6.71
C ASP A 148 -2.17 18.71 6.64
N LEU A 149 -1.28 18.90 7.61
CA LEU A 149 -0.19 17.97 7.86
C LEU A 149 -0.69 16.91 8.83
N VAL A 150 -0.72 15.65 8.41
CA VAL A 150 -1.06 14.51 9.28
C VAL A 150 0.21 13.76 9.63
N VAL A 151 0.58 13.78 10.90
CA VAL A 151 1.75 13.07 11.43
C VAL A 151 1.27 11.83 12.16
N THR A 152 1.72 10.67 11.70
CA THR A 152 1.47 9.39 12.35
C THR A 152 2.73 8.89 13.02
N THR A 153 2.66 8.57 14.31
CA THR A 153 3.75 7.97 15.06
C THR A 153 3.31 6.59 15.54
N GLN A 154 4.09 5.55 15.25
CA GLN A 154 3.81 4.22 15.80
C GLN A 154 4.23 4.16 17.28
N VAL A 155 3.40 3.54 18.11
CA VAL A 155 3.62 3.41 19.56
C VAL A 155 4.00 1.97 19.86
N TYR A 156 5.15 1.79 20.50
CA TYR A 156 5.70 0.50 20.89
C TYR A 156 5.71 0.34 22.40
N GLY A 157 5.14 -0.76 22.89
CA GLY A 157 5.34 -1.25 24.25
C GLY A 157 6.74 -1.85 24.43
N SER A 158 7.15 -2.06 25.68
CA SER A 158 8.53 -2.48 26.02
C SER A 158 8.97 -3.84 25.44
N LYS A 159 8.02 -4.65 24.98
CA LYS A 159 8.28 -5.98 24.40
C LYS A 159 7.82 -6.10 22.95
N ASP A 160 7.42 -4.99 22.34
CA ASP A 160 6.91 -5.02 20.98
C ASP A 160 8.07 -5.24 20.01
N PRO A 161 7.96 -6.20 19.09
CA PRO A 161 8.89 -6.30 17.99
C PRO A 161 8.67 -5.15 17.01
N LEU A 162 9.72 -4.75 16.27
CA LEU A 162 9.64 -3.66 15.29
C LEU A 162 8.53 -3.82 14.24
N ALA A 163 8.17 -5.06 13.90
CA ALA A 163 7.12 -5.33 12.92
C ALA A 163 5.69 -5.16 13.49
N TYR A 164 5.51 -5.15 14.81
CA TYR A 164 4.20 -5.17 15.46
C TYR A 164 4.12 -4.12 16.59
N PRO A 165 3.87 -2.84 16.25
CA PRO A 165 3.57 -1.83 17.25
C PRO A 165 2.26 -2.15 17.99
N SER A 166 2.17 -1.73 19.25
CA SER A 166 0.93 -1.84 20.04
C SER A 166 -0.10 -0.78 19.72
N GLY A 167 0.27 0.29 19.03
CA GLY A 167 -0.66 1.36 18.69
C GLY A 167 -0.08 2.39 17.75
N SER A 168 -0.85 3.46 17.55
CA SER A 168 -0.40 4.64 16.83
C SER A 168 -1.00 5.91 17.42
N GLU A 169 -0.30 7.01 17.19
CA GLU A 169 -0.78 8.35 17.47
C GLU A 169 -0.83 9.11 16.15
N VAL A 170 -2.02 9.59 15.78
CA VAL A 170 -2.27 10.36 14.57
C VAL A 170 -2.61 11.78 14.97
N VAL A 171 -1.74 12.72 14.66
CA VAL A 171 -1.92 14.14 14.97
C VAL A 171 -2.11 14.91 13.67
N THR A 172 -3.23 15.61 13.56
CA THR A 172 -3.52 16.51 12.45
C THR A 172 -3.11 17.91 12.85
N TYR A 173 -2.23 18.53 12.07
CA TYR A 173 -1.80 19.90 12.23
C TYR A 173 -2.35 20.77 11.11
N ARG A 174 -2.87 21.94 11.49
CA ARG A 174 -3.33 22.97 10.58
C ARG A 174 -2.41 24.18 10.65
N TRP A 175 -2.11 24.78 9.50
CA TRP A 175 -1.36 26.03 9.44
C TRP A 175 -2.21 27.18 9.97
N ALA A 176 -1.75 27.86 11.02
CA ALA A 176 -2.37 29.04 11.59
C ALA A 176 -1.32 29.91 12.28
N ASN A 177 -1.41 31.23 12.07
CA ASN A 177 -0.51 32.21 12.70
C ASN A 177 0.98 31.88 12.48
N ASP A 178 1.32 31.60 11.23
CA ASP A 178 2.68 31.29 10.77
C ASP A 178 3.35 30.08 11.41
N ARG A 179 2.55 29.11 11.86
CA ARG A 179 3.02 27.80 12.34
C ARG A 179 1.98 26.71 12.14
N PHE A 180 2.43 25.47 12.17
CA PHE A 180 1.53 24.33 12.33
C PHE A 180 1.07 24.24 13.78
N THR A 181 -0.23 24.28 14.00
CA THR A 181 -0.87 24.04 15.30
C THR A 181 -1.65 22.76 15.24
N GLU A 182 -1.56 21.96 16.31
CA GLU A 182 -2.39 20.76 16.46
C GLU A 182 -3.87 21.15 16.38
N HIS A 183 -4.58 20.48 15.48
CA HIS A 183 -6.00 20.63 15.23
C HIS A 183 -6.78 19.45 15.78
N ASP A 184 -6.23 18.24 15.66
CA ASP A 184 -6.85 17.01 16.15
C ASP A 184 -5.80 15.96 16.51
N ARG A 185 -6.17 15.01 17.37
CA ARG A 185 -5.32 13.90 17.80
C ARG A 185 -6.14 12.65 18.05
N VAL A 186 -5.75 11.55 17.42
CA VAL A 186 -6.34 10.23 17.58
C VAL A 186 -5.29 9.27 18.09
N HIS A 187 -5.60 8.56 19.18
CA HIS A 187 -4.81 7.44 19.68
C HIS A 187 -5.49 6.13 19.31
N ASN A 188 -4.75 5.22 18.69
CA ASN A 188 -5.23 3.90 18.33
C ASN A 188 -4.45 2.84 19.11
N GLU A 189 -5.18 1.88 19.67
CA GLU A 189 -4.60 0.64 20.19
C GLU A 189 -4.82 -0.46 19.16
N PHE A 190 -3.76 -1.21 18.88
CA PHE A 190 -3.83 -2.37 17.99
C PHE A 190 -4.04 -3.63 18.82
N SER A 191 -4.98 -4.47 18.37
CA SER A 191 -5.24 -5.77 19.00
C SER A 191 -3.99 -6.64 18.92
N ARG A 192 -3.57 -7.21 20.05
CA ARG A 192 -2.53 -8.24 20.07
C ARG A 192 -3.15 -9.58 19.67
N ALA A 193 -2.43 -10.35 18.86
CA ALA A 193 -2.77 -11.74 18.66
C ALA A 193 -2.77 -12.45 20.02
N VAL A 194 -3.83 -13.19 20.32
CA VAL A 194 -3.88 -14.07 21.49
C VAL A 194 -2.89 -15.21 21.24
N GLU A 195 -1.74 -15.18 21.92
CA GLU A 195 -0.87 -16.36 22.00
C GLU A 195 -1.60 -17.42 22.84
N GLY A 196 -2.07 -18.49 22.17
CA GLY A 196 -2.59 -19.69 22.81
C GLY A 196 -4.11 -19.79 22.85
N THR A 197 -4.69 -20.30 21.76
CA THR A 197 -5.66 -21.39 21.87
C THR A 197 -5.43 -22.31 20.67
N ASP A 198 -5.01 -23.55 20.94
CA ASP A 198 -5.38 -24.72 20.12
C ASP A 198 -6.91 -24.88 20.23
N GLY A 199 -7.64 -23.91 19.70
CA GLY A 199 -9.09 -23.86 19.71
C GLY A 199 -9.51 -23.64 18.28
N ASP A 200 -10.13 -24.67 17.70
CA ASP A 200 -10.74 -24.69 16.37
C ASP A 200 -11.07 -23.28 15.87
N LEU A 201 -10.19 -22.75 15.01
CA LEU A 201 -10.65 -21.76 14.05
C LEU A 201 -11.77 -22.46 13.28
N PRO A 202 -12.96 -21.86 13.13
CA PRO A 202 -14.00 -22.48 12.33
C PRO A 202 -13.39 -22.75 10.96
N VAL A 203 -13.28 -24.03 10.62
CA VAL A 203 -12.87 -24.47 9.29
C VAL A 203 -13.80 -23.70 8.36
N GLN A 204 -13.23 -22.81 7.54
CA GLN A 204 -14.00 -22.18 6.48
C GLN A 204 -14.58 -23.34 5.71
N SER A 205 -15.91 -23.52 5.82
CA SER A 205 -16.59 -24.68 5.27
C SER A 205 -16.20 -24.76 3.82
N GLU A 206 -15.37 -25.77 3.50
CA GLU A 206 -14.97 -26.09 2.15
C GLU A 206 -16.27 -26.15 1.36
N GLN A 207 -16.34 -25.35 0.29
CA GLN A 207 -17.54 -25.26 -0.53
C GLN A 207 -17.88 -26.69 -0.94
N VAL A 208 -18.98 -27.22 -0.42
CA VAL A 208 -19.48 -28.54 -0.79
C VAL A 208 -19.74 -28.46 -2.28
N GLU A 209 -18.86 -29.08 -3.06
CA GLU A 209 -19.06 -29.27 -4.48
C GLU A 209 -20.42 -29.94 -4.66
N PRO A 210 -21.36 -29.31 -5.41
CA PRO A 210 -22.67 -29.91 -5.56
C PRO A 210 -22.49 -31.24 -6.28
N ALA A 211 -23.06 -32.29 -5.69
CA ALA A 211 -23.06 -33.63 -6.28
C ALA A 211 -23.46 -33.55 -7.76
N PRO A 212 -22.79 -34.30 -8.65
CA PRO A 212 -23.18 -34.35 -10.06
C PRO A 212 -24.67 -34.67 -10.14
N ARG A 213 -25.44 -33.82 -10.82
CA ARG A 213 -26.83 -34.12 -11.12
C ARG A 213 -26.83 -35.39 -11.96
N GLU A 214 -27.45 -36.46 -11.45
CA GLU A 214 -27.82 -37.60 -12.30
C GLU A 214 -28.66 -37.04 -13.45
N SER A 215 -28.17 -37.26 -14.66
CA SER A 215 -28.90 -36.91 -15.86
C SER A 215 -30.19 -37.74 -15.89
N PRO A 216 -31.36 -37.15 -16.16
CA PRO A 216 -32.60 -37.91 -16.31
C PRO A 216 -32.41 -38.96 -17.40
N ALA A 217 -32.82 -40.20 -17.13
CA ALA A 217 -32.91 -41.23 -18.14
C ALA A 217 -33.78 -40.73 -19.30
N GLU A 218 -33.21 -40.67 -20.50
CA GLU A 218 -33.96 -40.39 -21.72
C GLU A 218 -34.81 -41.63 -22.04
N PRO A 219 -36.11 -41.47 -22.36
CA PRO A 219 -36.98 -42.57 -22.73
C PRO A 219 -36.81 -42.92 -24.21
N ASP A 220 -37.44 -44.05 -24.57
CA ASP A 220 -37.76 -44.55 -25.91
C ASP A 220 -36.91 -45.78 -26.30
N GLY A 221 -37.47 -46.93 -26.64
CA GLY A 221 -38.83 -47.24 -27.09
C GLY A 221 -38.71 -48.09 -28.35
N ASN A 222 -38.87 -49.41 -28.22
CA ASN A 222 -39.55 -50.32 -29.16
C ASN A 222 -39.71 -51.71 -28.53
#